data_AF-A0A1B6LQA1-F1
#
_entry.id   AF-A0A1B6LQA1-F1
#
_cell.length_a   1.000
_cell.length_b   1.000
_cell.length_c   1.000
_cell.angle_alpha   90.00
_cell.angle_beta   90.00
_cell.angle_gamma   90.00
#
_symmetry.space_group_name_H-M   'P 1'
#
loop_
_entity.id
_entity.type
_entity.pdbx_description
1 polymer ?
#
loop_
_entity_poly.entity_id
_entity_poly.type
_entity_poly.pdbx_seq_one_letter_code
_entity_poly.pdbx_strand_id
1 'polypeptide(L)'
;RMILNDKSQYEKYEDFMVRRVLAVDPDTRWCPAPDCSYAVIATGCASCPKIKCERPGCDSYFCYHCKAAWHPNQTCDAARAQRSPNVRSSSVSFSQDSQHRDDIKPCPSCQVLIVKMDDGSCNHMTCAVCGTEFCWLCMKEITDLHYLSPSGCTFWGKKPWSRKKKILWQLGTLVGAPVGIGLVAGIAVPAIIIGIPVWVGRKLYTKYEHANKHKRNLYIAAGVTASVLVSPVLAGLAVGIGVPILLFYVYGVVPVSLCRSGGCGVTTSGAGVRFDFDDENDLMGVINTKPTDADTVSHPGGNPSIGEASLSLGSGSQLEREADRESASMVALAGSIISSLP
;
A
#
# COMPACT_ATOMS: atom_id res chain seq x y z
N ARG A 1 -30.19 2.20 -15.98
CA ARG A 1 -31.25 1.25 -16.45
C ARG A 1 -31.28 1.09 -17.99
N MET A 2 -30.30 1.57 -18.78
CA MET A 2 -30.36 1.50 -20.27
C MET A 2 -29.43 0.48 -20.95
N ILE A 3 -28.47 -0.12 -20.24
CA ILE A 3 -27.49 -1.07 -20.86
C ILE A 3 -28.14 -2.42 -21.21
N LEU A 4 -29.21 -2.81 -20.50
CA LEU A 4 -29.89 -4.10 -20.70
C LEU A 4 -30.78 -4.17 -21.96
N ASN A 5 -31.09 -3.02 -22.57
CA ASN A 5 -31.97 -2.97 -23.74
C ASN A 5 -31.20 -3.04 -25.07
N ASP A 6 -29.89 -2.77 -25.05
CA ASP A 6 -29.03 -2.88 -26.22
C ASP A 6 -28.21 -4.17 -26.12
N LYS A 7 -28.54 -5.15 -26.97
CA LYS A 7 -27.88 -6.46 -27.01
C LYS A 7 -26.37 -6.34 -27.19
N SER A 8 -25.89 -5.37 -27.97
CA SER A 8 -24.45 -5.18 -28.23
C SER A 8 -23.70 -4.65 -27.01
N GLN A 9 -24.34 -3.79 -26.21
CA GLN A 9 -23.77 -3.28 -24.97
C GLN A 9 -23.81 -4.35 -23.88
N TYR A 10 -24.86 -5.15 -23.86
CA TYR A 10 -25.01 -6.27 -22.93
C TYR A 10 -23.92 -7.34 -23.16
N GLU A 11 -23.71 -7.78 -24.41
CA GLU A 11 -22.66 -8.76 -24.75
C GLU A 11 -21.26 -8.26 -24.37
N LYS A 12 -20.96 -6.99 -24.64
CA LYS A 12 -19.70 -6.37 -24.20
C LYS A 12 -19.58 -6.32 -22.68
N TYR A 13 -20.67 -6.00 -21.98
CA TYR A 13 -20.69 -6.00 -20.53
C TYR A 13 -20.39 -7.39 -19.97
N GLU A 14 -21.02 -8.45 -20.50
CA GLU A 14 -20.75 -9.83 -20.09
C GLU A 14 -19.28 -10.20 -20.34
N ASP A 15 -18.75 -9.91 -21.52
CA ASP A 15 -17.34 -10.16 -21.87
C ASP A 15 -16.36 -9.44 -20.91
N PHE A 16 -16.61 -8.16 -20.60
CA PHE A 16 -15.77 -7.40 -19.68
C PHE A 16 -15.88 -7.88 -18.24
N MET A 17 -17.07 -8.29 -17.81
CA MET A 17 -17.29 -8.86 -16.48
C MET A 17 -16.54 -10.20 -16.32
N VAL A 18 -16.64 -11.09 -17.31
CA VAL A 18 -15.88 -12.36 -17.31
C VAL A 18 -14.38 -12.09 -17.29
N ARG A 19 -13.89 -11.16 -18.12
CA ARG A 19 -12.48 -10.73 -18.13
C ARG A 19 -12.00 -10.24 -16.77
N ARG A 20 -12.80 -9.41 -16.10
CA ARG A 20 -12.47 -8.88 -14.77
C ARG A 20 -12.33 -9.99 -13.73
N VAL A 21 -13.29 -10.92 -13.68
CA VAL A 21 -13.27 -12.04 -12.72
C VAL A 21 -12.06 -12.94 -12.96
N LEU A 22 -11.84 -13.33 -14.22
CA LEU A 22 -10.74 -14.21 -14.61
C LEU A 22 -9.36 -13.54 -14.53
N ALA A 23 -9.27 -12.20 -14.54
CA ALA A 23 -8.00 -11.49 -14.39
C ALA A 23 -7.40 -11.62 -12.98
N VAL A 24 -8.22 -11.94 -11.97
CA VAL A 24 -7.80 -12.17 -10.58
C VAL A 24 -7.30 -13.60 -10.38
N ASP A 25 -7.77 -14.55 -11.21
CA ASP A 25 -7.39 -15.95 -11.09
C ASP A 25 -5.93 -16.20 -11.54
N PRO A 26 -5.06 -16.73 -10.66
CA PRO A 26 -3.64 -16.92 -10.97
C PRO A 26 -3.36 -17.99 -12.02
N ASP A 27 -4.30 -18.88 -12.32
CA ASP A 27 -4.15 -19.96 -13.30
C ASP A 27 -4.72 -19.60 -14.69
N THR A 28 -5.51 -18.53 -14.77
CA THR A 28 -6.11 -18.08 -16.03
C THR A 28 -5.10 -17.35 -16.92
N ARG A 29 -5.06 -17.71 -18.20
CA ARG A 29 -4.21 -17.13 -19.23
C ARG A 29 -5.02 -16.73 -20.45
N TRP A 30 -4.99 -15.45 -20.77
CA TRP A 30 -5.62 -14.90 -21.98
C TRP A 30 -4.72 -15.13 -23.19
N CYS A 31 -5.34 -15.51 -24.31
CA CYS A 31 -4.65 -15.61 -25.59
C CYS A 31 -4.12 -14.22 -26.01
N PRO A 32 -2.82 -14.06 -26.34
CA PRO A 32 -2.25 -12.77 -26.73
C PRO A 32 -2.49 -12.41 -28.20
N ALA A 33 -3.16 -13.27 -28.98
CA ALA A 33 -3.46 -12.99 -30.38
C ALA A 33 -4.43 -11.80 -30.51
N PRO A 34 -4.25 -10.93 -31.51
CA PRO A 34 -5.16 -9.82 -31.76
C PRO A 34 -6.58 -10.37 -31.97
N ASP A 35 -7.58 -9.65 -31.45
CA ASP A 35 -9.01 -9.98 -31.55
C ASP A 35 -9.41 -11.37 -31.02
N CYS A 36 -8.54 -12.00 -30.20
CA CYS A 36 -8.85 -13.26 -29.53
C CYS A 36 -9.30 -13.03 -28.08
N SER A 37 -10.57 -13.36 -27.79
CA SER A 37 -11.17 -13.28 -26.45
C SER A 37 -11.15 -14.63 -25.70
N TYR A 38 -10.37 -15.60 -26.15
CA TYR A 38 -10.29 -16.92 -25.52
C TYR A 38 -9.28 -16.93 -24.37
N ALA A 39 -9.68 -17.51 -23.24
CA ALA A 39 -8.84 -17.72 -22.07
C ALA A 39 -8.74 -19.22 -21.74
N VAL A 40 -7.58 -19.63 -21.25
CA VAL A 40 -7.31 -21.01 -20.82
C VAL A 40 -7.01 -20.99 -19.32
N ILE A 41 -7.68 -21.82 -18.54
CA ILE A 41 -7.39 -22.03 -17.11
C ILE A 41 -6.45 -23.22 -17.01
N ALA A 42 -5.17 -22.95 -16.75
CA ALA A 42 -4.12 -23.96 -16.76
C ALA A 42 -3.75 -24.39 -15.34
N THR A 43 -4.62 -25.18 -14.70
CA THR A 43 -4.41 -25.66 -13.32
C THR A 43 -3.30 -26.72 -13.27
N GLY A 44 -2.33 -26.56 -12.36
CA GLY A 44 -1.31 -27.59 -12.11
C GLY A 44 -0.25 -27.76 -13.21
N CYS A 45 -0.21 -26.90 -14.22
CA CYS A 45 0.71 -26.99 -15.36
C CYS A 45 2.06 -26.29 -15.15
N ALA A 46 2.62 -26.29 -13.93
CA ALA A 46 3.91 -25.64 -13.66
C ALA A 46 5.07 -26.22 -14.51
N SER A 47 4.95 -27.47 -14.96
CA SER A 47 5.97 -28.18 -15.74
C SER A 47 5.92 -27.91 -17.25
N CYS A 48 4.78 -27.45 -17.79
CA CYS A 48 4.59 -27.24 -19.22
C CYS A 48 4.31 -25.76 -19.52
N PRO A 49 5.34 -24.97 -19.89
CA PRO A 49 5.16 -23.53 -20.09
C PRO A 49 4.47 -23.17 -21.40
N LYS A 50 4.26 -24.11 -22.34
CA LYS A 50 3.65 -23.85 -23.65
C LYS A 50 2.15 -24.17 -23.63
N ILE A 51 1.33 -23.17 -23.94
CA ILE A 51 -0.13 -23.30 -24.04
C ILE A 51 -0.56 -23.06 -25.49
N LYS A 52 -1.54 -23.84 -25.97
CA LYS A 52 -2.19 -23.66 -27.27
C LYS A 52 -3.55 -22.99 -27.07
N CYS A 53 -3.89 -22.00 -27.90
CA CYS A 53 -5.26 -21.49 -27.96
C CYS A 53 -6.20 -22.54 -28.58
N GLU A 54 -7.33 -22.82 -27.95
CA GLU A 54 -8.30 -23.81 -28.43
C GLU A 54 -9.48 -23.17 -29.19
N ARG A 55 -9.45 -21.84 -29.37
CA ARG A 55 -10.48 -21.14 -30.14
C ARG A 55 -10.42 -21.59 -31.60
N PRO A 56 -11.55 -21.99 -32.21
CA PRO A 56 -11.60 -22.25 -33.65
C PRO A 56 -11.11 -21.03 -34.44
N GLY A 57 -10.13 -21.24 -35.32
CA GLY A 57 -9.52 -20.16 -36.12
C GLY A 57 -8.37 -19.39 -35.45
N CYS A 58 -7.98 -19.74 -34.21
CA CYS A 58 -6.79 -19.19 -33.56
C CYS A 58 -5.77 -20.29 -33.23
N ASP A 59 -4.70 -20.39 -34.02
CA ASP A 59 -3.61 -21.36 -33.81
C ASP A 59 -2.39 -20.78 -33.09
N SER A 60 -2.62 -19.78 -32.23
CA SER A 60 -1.53 -19.14 -31.48
C SER A 60 -1.08 -19.97 -30.28
N TYR A 61 0.21 -19.86 -29.96
CA TYR A 61 0.82 -20.46 -28.77
C TYR A 61 1.37 -19.36 -27.87
N PHE A 62 1.23 -19.54 -26.56
CA PHE A 62 1.68 -18.56 -25.57
C PHE A 62 2.29 -19.21 -24.33
N CYS A 63 3.03 -18.41 -23.56
CA CYS A 63 3.80 -18.85 -22.40
C CYS A 63 2.96 -18.75 -21.11
N TYR A 64 2.92 -19.82 -20.33
CA TYR A 64 2.27 -19.87 -19.02
C TYR A 64 2.85 -18.85 -18.03
N HIS A 65 4.16 -18.61 -18.03
CA HIS A 65 4.79 -17.74 -17.03
C HIS A 65 4.66 -16.25 -17.37
N CYS A 66 4.95 -15.85 -18.61
CA CYS A 66 4.97 -14.44 -18.99
C CYS A 66 3.73 -13.95 -19.73
N LYS A 67 2.77 -14.84 -20.02
CA LYS A 67 1.51 -14.55 -20.72
C LYS A 67 1.67 -13.99 -22.15
N ALA A 68 2.89 -13.98 -22.69
CA ALA A 68 3.18 -13.49 -24.03
C ALA A 68 3.26 -14.64 -25.06
N ALA A 69 3.37 -14.29 -26.34
CA ALA A 69 3.57 -15.26 -27.42
C ALA A 69 4.69 -16.27 -27.09
N TRP A 70 4.50 -17.52 -27.50
CA TRP A 70 5.42 -18.62 -27.17
C TRP A 70 6.83 -18.32 -27.66
N HIS A 71 7.79 -18.58 -26.79
CA HIS A 71 9.19 -18.26 -27.03
C HIS A 71 10.08 -19.46 -26.70
N PRO A 72 10.41 -20.31 -27.70
CA PRO A 72 11.23 -21.48 -27.46
C PRO A 72 12.67 -21.07 -27.11
N ASN A 73 13.33 -21.86 -26.27
CA ASN A 73 14.77 -21.76 -25.96
C ASN A 73 15.24 -20.41 -25.37
N GLN A 74 14.33 -19.58 -24.86
CA GLN A 74 14.66 -18.32 -24.21
C GLN A 74 13.89 -18.13 -22.90
N THR A 75 14.52 -17.47 -21.94
CA THR A 75 13.86 -17.09 -20.69
C THR A 75 12.79 -16.03 -20.93
N CYS A 76 11.83 -15.92 -20.02
CA CYS A 76 10.77 -14.91 -20.10
C CYS A 76 11.35 -13.49 -20.15
N ASP A 77 12.43 -13.22 -19.43
CA ASP A 77 13.09 -11.92 -19.39
C ASP A 77 13.81 -11.59 -20.70
N ALA A 78 14.51 -12.56 -21.30
CA ALA A 78 15.11 -12.39 -22.62
C ALA A 78 14.04 -12.13 -23.69
N ALA A 79 12.93 -12.87 -23.65
CA ALA A 79 11.79 -12.67 -24.55
C ALA A 79 11.14 -11.30 -24.37
N ARG A 80 11.07 -10.80 -23.15
CA ARG A 80 10.54 -9.46 -22.85
C ARG A 80 11.48 -8.39 -23.41
N ALA A 81 12.79 -8.53 -23.22
CA ALA A 81 13.78 -7.57 -23.70
C ALA A 81 13.79 -7.46 -25.25
N GLN A 82 13.61 -8.58 -25.96
CA GLN A 82 13.54 -8.59 -27.43
C GLN A 82 12.28 -7.90 -28.00
N ARG A 83 11.16 -7.92 -27.27
CA ARG A 83 9.91 -7.24 -27.68
C ARG A 83 9.96 -5.73 -27.49
N SER A 84 10.95 -5.23 -26.74
CA SER A 84 11.14 -3.81 -26.46
C SER A 84 12.44 -3.24 -27.09
N PRO A 85 12.66 -3.31 -28.41
CA PRO A 85 13.89 -2.79 -29.01
C PRO A 85 13.98 -1.25 -28.90
N ASN A 86 12.85 -0.55 -28.86
CA ASN A 86 12.80 0.93 -28.85
C ASN A 86 12.89 1.60 -27.47
N VAL A 87 13.21 0.86 -26.39
CA VAL A 87 13.41 1.47 -25.06
C VAL A 87 14.88 1.46 -24.63
N ARG A 88 15.80 0.93 -25.47
CA ARG A 88 17.23 0.78 -25.13
C ARG A 88 18.23 1.27 -26.18
N SER A 89 17.80 1.83 -27.31
CA SER A 89 18.72 2.35 -28.34
C SER A 89 19.26 3.77 -28.10
N SER A 90 19.05 4.36 -26.92
CA SER A 90 19.71 5.61 -26.49
C SER A 90 20.65 5.31 -25.32
N SER A 91 21.79 4.68 -25.61
CA SER A 91 22.83 4.34 -24.64
C SER A 91 23.90 5.42 -24.45
N VAL A 92 23.59 6.70 -24.68
CA VAL A 92 24.45 7.83 -24.24
C VAL A 92 23.57 9.03 -23.88
N SER A 93 23.72 9.54 -22.66
CA SER A 93 23.06 10.74 -22.08
C SER A 93 21.60 10.58 -21.63
N PHE A 94 21.36 9.82 -20.55
CA PHE A 94 20.08 9.84 -19.82
C PHE A 94 20.32 9.97 -18.30
N SER A 95 20.69 11.18 -17.88
CA SER A 95 20.72 11.57 -16.46
C SER A 95 19.48 12.38 -16.06
N GLN A 96 18.40 12.36 -16.85
CA GLN A 96 17.27 13.28 -16.68
C GLN A 96 15.86 12.67 -16.81
N ASP A 97 15.71 11.34 -16.85
CA ASP A 97 14.38 10.69 -17.00
C ASP A 97 14.11 9.56 -16.01
N SER A 98 14.63 9.71 -14.80
CA SER A 98 14.20 8.89 -13.66
C SER A 98 12.81 9.27 -13.16
N GLN A 99 12.26 10.43 -13.57
CA GLN A 99 10.93 10.87 -13.17
C GLN A 99 9.80 10.11 -13.89
N HIS A 100 9.92 9.85 -15.20
CA HIS A 100 8.81 9.26 -15.97
C HIS A 100 8.58 7.75 -15.72
N ARG A 101 9.59 7.06 -15.17
CA ARG A 101 9.48 5.61 -14.87
C ARG A 101 8.68 5.30 -13.61
N ASP A 102 8.49 6.27 -12.74
CA ASP A 102 7.71 6.09 -11.51
C ASP A 102 6.21 6.26 -11.71
N ASP A 103 5.80 6.79 -12.86
CA ASP A 103 4.40 7.06 -13.19
C ASP A 103 3.69 5.80 -13.70
N ILE A 104 4.42 4.75 -14.11
CA ILE A 104 3.85 3.50 -14.63
C ILE A 104 4.26 2.31 -13.77
N LYS A 105 3.30 1.63 -13.15
CA LYS A 105 3.54 0.44 -12.30
C LYS A 105 2.53 -0.68 -12.57
N PRO A 106 2.92 -1.96 -12.48
CA PRO A 106 2.01 -3.09 -12.72
C PRO A 106 1.09 -3.33 -11.53
N CYS A 107 -0.20 -3.57 -11.77
CA CYS A 107 -1.17 -3.97 -10.74
C CYS A 107 -0.68 -5.21 -9.97
N PRO A 108 -0.71 -5.23 -8.63
CA PRO A 108 -0.20 -6.37 -7.85
C PRO A 108 -0.98 -7.66 -8.08
N SER A 109 -2.27 -7.58 -8.44
CA SER A 109 -3.10 -8.75 -8.71
C SER A 109 -2.99 -9.19 -10.18
N CYS A 110 -3.49 -8.38 -11.12
CA CYS A 110 -3.59 -8.80 -12.53
C CYS A 110 -2.37 -8.44 -13.40
N GLN A 111 -1.39 -7.69 -12.87
CA GLN A 111 -0.17 -7.25 -13.57
C GLN A 111 -0.38 -6.32 -14.77
N VAL A 112 -1.59 -5.75 -14.95
CA VAL A 112 -1.81 -4.70 -15.95
C VAL A 112 -1.00 -3.45 -15.58
N LEU A 113 -0.40 -2.79 -16.56
CA LEU A 113 0.30 -1.53 -16.34
C LEU A 113 -0.70 -0.42 -16.04
N ILE A 114 -0.49 0.27 -14.93
CA ILE A 114 -1.31 1.39 -14.47
C ILE A 114 -0.43 2.62 -14.49
N VAL A 115 -0.97 3.72 -15.01
CA VAL A 115 -0.34 5.03 -14.96
C VAL A 115 -0.97 5.85 -13.84
N LYS A 116 -0.16 6.43 -12.96
CA LYS A 116 -0.60 7.45 -12.00
C LYS A 116 -0.28 8.82 -12.59
N MET A 117 -1.21 9.78 -12.47
CA MET A 117 -0.97 11.17 -12.83
C MET A 117 -0.40 11.92 -11.61
N ASP A 118 0.65 12.72 -11.81
CA ASP A 118 1.64 13.08 -10.78
C ASP A 118 1.30 14.38 -10.01
N ASP A 119 0.02 14.68 -9.88
CA ASP A 119 -0.57 15.86 -9.22
C ASP A 119 -0.40 15.87 -7.68
N GLY A 120 0.28 14.86 -7.11
CA GLY A 120 0.35 14.68 -5.66
C GLY A 120 -0.86 13.96 -5.07
N SER A 121 -1.68 13.33 -5.92
CA SER A 121 -2.88 12.57 -5.57
C SER A 121 -2.66 11.42 -4.58
N CYS A 122 -3.80 11.04 -4.01
CA CYS A 122 -4.04 9.86 -3.20
C CYS A 122 -3.27 8.61 -3.68
N ASN A 123 -2.61 7.91 -2.76
CA ASN A 123 -1.90 6.67 -3.05
C ASN A 123 -2.80 5.42 -3.00
N HIS A 124 -4.08 5.57 -2.67
CA HIS A 124 -5.09 4.52 -2.74
C HIS A 124 -5.61 4.44 -4.17
N MET A 125 -5.15 3.46 -4.93
CA MET A 125 -5.53 3.28 -6.33
C MET A 125 -6.37 2.02 -6.50
N THR A 126 -7.33 2.07 -7.41
CA THR A 126 -8.14 0.92 -7.79
C THR A 126 -7.79 0.53 -9.21
N CYS A 127 -7.44 -0.74 -9.44
CA CYS A 127 -7.17 -1.23 -10.78
C CYS A 127 -8.46 -1.22 -11.60
N ALA A 128 -8.48 -0.52 -12.74
CA ALA A 128 -9.65 -0.48 -13.62
C ALA A 128 -10.01 -1.84 -14.26
N VAL A 129 -9.06 -2.79 -14.30
CA VAL A 129 -9.26 -4.11 -14.92
C VAL A 129 -9.78 -5.13 -13.92
N CYS A 130 -9.06 -5.38 -12.83
CA CYS A 130 -9.46 -6.39 -11.84
C CYS A 130 -10.26 -5.83 -10.66
N GLY A 131 -10.22 -4.51 -10.44
CA GLY A 131 -10.89 -3.86 -9.32
C GLY A 131 -10.16 -3.95 -7.99
N THR A 132 -8.97 -4.55 -7.92
CA THR A 132 -8.17 -4.61 -6.69
C THR A 132 -7.77 -3.20 -6.25
N GLU A 133 -7.99 -2.91 -4.98
CA GLU A 133 -7.54 -1.70 -4.31
C GLU A 133 -6.12 -1.90 -3.79
N PHE A 134 -5.19 -1.04 -4.18
CA PHE A 134 -3.78 -1.21 -3.88
C PHE A 134 -3.08 0.12 -3.63
N CYS A 135 -1.98 0.04 -2.87
CA CYS A 135 -1.17 1.19 -2.54
C CYS A 135 -0.10 1.42 -3.61
N TRP A 136 -0.10 2.60 -4.22
CA TRP A 136 0.88 2.98 -5.27
C TRP A 136 2.33 2.94 -4.79
N LEU A 137 2.57 3.24 -3.51
CA LEU A 137 3.93 3.34 -2.97
C LEU A 137 4.59 1.97 -2.79
N CYS A 138 3.84 0.96 -2.34
CA CYS A 138 4.41 -0.36 -2.04
C CYS A 138 3.92 -1.49 -2.95
N MET A 139 2.99 -1.20 -3.87
CA MET A 139 2.38 -2.17 -4.78
C MET A 139 1.83 -3.39 -4.05
N LYS A 140 1.07 -3.15 -2.98
CA LYS A 140 0.37 -4.21 -2.23
C LYS A 140 -1.11 -3.86 -2.14
N GLU A 141 -1.93 -4.90 -2.08
CA GLU A 141 -3.36 -4.77 -1.79
C GLU A 141 -3.58 -4.05 -0.46
N ILE A 142 -4.55 -3.14 -0.44
CA ILE A 142 -4.87 -2.34 0.74
C ILE A 142 -5.82 -3.11 1.62
N THR A 143 -5.44 -3.24 2.89
CA THR A 143 -6.33 -3.70 3.97
C THR A 143 -6.72 -2.51 4.84
N ASP A 144 -7.77 -2.63 5.66
CA ASP A 144 -8.32 -1.53 6.50
C ASP A 144 -7.27 -0.82 7.36
N LEU A 145 -6.16 -1.49 7.70
CA LEU A 145 -5.08 -0.94 8.51
C LEU A 145 -3.85 -0.49 7.70
N HIS A 146 -3.82 -0.57 6.37
CA HIS A 146 -2.60 -0.39 5.56
C HIS A 146 -1.84 0.93 5.83
N TYR A 147 -2.57 2.05 5.95
CA TYR A 147 -2.02 3.40 6.19
C TYR A 147 -1.77 3.72 7.67
N LEU A 148 -2.39 2.94 8.56
CA LEU A 148 -2.18 3.01 10.02
C LEU A 148 -1.07 2.03 10.47
N SER A 149 -0.76 1.06 9.61
CA SER A 149 0.21 -0.01 9.82
C SER A 149 1.63 0.47 9.49
N PRO A 150 2.68 -0.19 10.00
CA PRO A 150 4.06 0.27 9.90
C PRO A 150 4.70 0.17 8.52
N SER A 151 3.90 -0.17 7.49
CA SER A 151 4.31 -0.15 6.08
C SER A 151 5.02 1.17 5.73
N GLY A 152 4.63 2.27 6.39
CA GLY A 152 5.18 3.59 6.21
C GLY A 152 4.82 4.17 4.84
N CYS A 153 3.72 3.70 4.25
CA CYS A 153 3.11 4.32 3.08
C CYS A 153 2.17 5.42 3.55
N THR A 154 2.26 6.60 2.96
CA THR A 154 1.35 7.71 3.26
C THR A 154 0.15 7.68 2.35
N PHE A 155 -0.98 8.16 2.86
CA PHE A 155 -2.16 8.38 2.04
C PHE A 155 -1.91 9.44 0.96
N TRP A 156 -1.19 10.51 1.32
CA TRP A 156 -0.82 11.61 0.42
C TRP A 156 0.69 11.68 0.19
N GLY A 157 1.10 12.19 -0.97
CA GLY A 157 2.50 12.47 -1.29
C GLY A 157 3.19 11.39 -2.13
N LYS A 158 4.41 11.72 -2.59
CA LYS A 158 5.10 10.97 -3.65
C LYS A 158 6.01 9.84 -3.16
N LYS A 159 6.40 9.84 -1.88
CA LYS A 159 7.39 8.90 -1.32
C LYS A 159 6.89 8.30 -0.01
N PRO A 160 7.20 7.02 0.27
CA PRO A 160 6.96 6.45 1.59
C PRO A 160 7.79 7.18 2.65
N TRP A 161 7.41 7.03 3.92
CA TRP A 161 8.16 7.59 5.04
C TRP A 161 9.61 7.10 5.03
N SER A 162 10.54 8.03 5.22
CA SER A 162 11.93 7.69 5.49
C SER A 162 12.03 6.82 6.75
N ARG A 163 13.02 5.92 6.79
CA ARG A 163 13.26 5.00 7.91
C ARG A 163 13.35 5.74 9.25
N LYS A 164 14.00 6.91 9.30
CA LYS A 164 14.09 7.76 10.50
C LYS A 164 12.72 8.22 10.98
N LYS A 165 11.86 8.67 10.05
CA LYS A 165 10.48 9.09 10.37
C LYS A 165 9.65 7.90 10.82
N LYS A 166 9.76 6.73 10.17
CA LYS A 166 9.07 5.51 10.61
C LYS A 166 9.44 5.16 12.05
N ILE A 167 10.74 5.13 12.36
CA ILE A 167 11.23 4.83 13.71
C ILE A 167 10.77 5.88 14.72
N LEU A 168 10.84 7.18 14.39
CA LEU A 168 10.41 8.26 15.28
C LEU A 168 8.92 8.17 15.62
N TRP A 169 8.07 7.89 14.63
CA TRP A 169 6.64 7.72 14.87
C TRP A 169 6.35 6.44 15.65
N GLN A 170 7.04 5.34 15.37
CA GLN A 170 6.93 4.11 16.14
C GLN A 170 7.31 4.33 17.61
N LEU A 171 8.46 4.95 17.88
CA LEU A 171 8.87 5.33 19.24
C LEU A 171 7.86 6.28 19.89
N GLY A 172 7.34 7.24 19.13
CA GLY A 172 6.29 8.14 19.59
C GLY A 172 5.02 7.41 20.01
N THR A 173 4.54 6.46 19.21
CA THR A 173 3.37 5.62 19.57
C THR A 173 3.65 4.69 20.73
N LEU A 174 4.87 4.14 20.82
CA LEU A 174 5.29 3.22 21.87
C LEU A 174 5.38 3.92 23.24
N VAL A 175 5.86 5.17 23.27
CA VAL A 175 5.97 5.97 24.49
C VAL A 175 4.64 6.68 24.81
N GLY A 176 3.92 7.13 23.78
CA GLY A 176 2.64 7.83 23.93
C GLY A 176 1.49 6.92 24.31
N ALA A 177 1.51 5.63 23.93
CA ALA A 177 0.41 4.72 24.18
C ALA A 177 0.10 4.52 25.68
N PRO A 178 1.05 4.24 26.59
CA PRO A 178 0.74 4.13 28.02
C PRO A 178 0.14 5.40 28.61
N VAL A 179 0.64 6.56 28.19
CA VAL A 179 0.15 7.86 28.66
C VAL A 179 -1.27 8.08 28.16
N GLY A 180 -1.54 7.82 26.88
CA GLY A 180 -2.86 7.92 26.29
C GLY A 180 -3.85 6.94 26.91
N ILE A 181 -3.45 5.69 27.11
CA ILE A 181 -4.29 4.65 27.74
C ILE A 181 -4.61 5.02 29.18
N GLY A 182 -3.62 5.49 29.94
CA GLY A 182 -3.81 5.96 31.31
C GLY A 182 -4.77 7.14 31.39
N LEU A 183 -4.64 8.12 30.49
CA LEU A 183 -5.53 9.29 30.43
C LEU A 183 -6.96 8.88 30.07
N VAL A 184 -7.13 8.03 29.06
CA VAL A 184 -8.45 7.53 28.64
C VAL A 184 -9.10 6.70 29.75
N ALA A 185 -8.35 5.79 30.39
CA ALA A 185 -8.84 5.02 31.52
C ALA A 185 -9.23 5.92 32.71
N GLY A 186 -8.43 6.96 32.97
CA GLY A 186 -8.69 7.96 34.01
C GLY A 186 -9.97 8.76 33.80
N ILE A 187 -10.38 8.99 32.56
CA ILE A 187 -11.66 9.64 32.22
C ILE A 187 -12.81 8.63 32.18
N ALA A 188 -12.57 7.43 31.64
CA ALA A 188 -13.58 6.41 31.47
C ALA A 188 -14.11 5.86 32.81
N VAL A 189 -13.23 5.68 33.80
CA VAL A 189 -13.63 5.12 35.11
C VAL A 189 -14.66 6.00 35.83
N PRO A 190 -14.42 7.32 36.05
CA PRO A 190 -15.44 8.21 36.61
C PRO A 190 -16.71 8.28 35.76
N ALA A 191 -16.57 8.31 34.43
CA ALA A 191 -17.71 8.35 33.51
C ALA A 191 -18.62 7.12 33.65
N ILE A 192 -18.04 5.93 33.84
CA ILE A 192 -18.79 4.69 34.07
C ILE A 192 -19.42 4.67 35.47
N ILE A 193 -18.64 5.05 36.50
CA ILE A 193 -19.11 5.04 37.90
C ILE A 193 -20.32 5.95 38.10
N ILE A 194 -20.31 7.14 37.48
CA ILE A 194 -21.38 8.13 37.59
C ILE A 194 -22.46 7.92 36.51
N GLY A 195 -22.05 7.58 35.29
CA GLY A 195 -22.94 7.48 34.13
C GLY A 195 -23.92 6.33 34.25
N ILE A 196 -23.51 5.16 34.74
CA ILE A 196 -24.40 3.99 34.86
C ILE A 196 -25.56 4.28 35.83
N PRO A 197 -25.35 4.77 37.06
CA PRO A 197 -26.45 5.11 37.95
C PRO A 197 -27.41 6.18 37.42
N VAL A 198 -26.88 7.23 36.77
CA VAL A 198 -27.70 8.27 36.15
C VAL A 198 -28.54 7.71 35.00
N TRP A 199 -27.94 6.86 34.17
CA TRP A 199 -28.65 6.21 33.06
C TRP A 199 -29.74 5.26 33.56
N VAL A 200 -29.44 4.41 34.55
CA VAL A 200 -30.43 3.50 35.16
C VAL A 200 -31.57 4.30 35.78
N GLY A 201 -31.26 5.35 36.54
CA GLY A 201 -32.26 6.23 37.16
C GLY A 201 -33.21 6.85 36.13
N ARG A 202 -32.66 7.41 35.04
CA ARG A 202 -33.46 7.95 33.92
C ARG A 202 -34.30 6.90 33.22
N LYS A 203 -33.71 5.73 32.93
CA LYS A 203 -34.39 4.61 32.26
C LYS A 203 -35.55 4.07 33.10
N LEU A 204 -35.39 4.01 34.42
CA LEU A 204 -36.43 3.53 35.33
C LEU A 204 -37.52 4.58 35.58
N TYR A 205 -37.16 5.86 35.60
CA TYR A 205 -38.12 6.96 35.71
C TYR A 205 -39.11 6.95 34.55
N THR A 206 -38.63 6.85 33.30
CA THR A 206 -39.49 6.79 32.11
C THR A 206 -40.33 5.52 32.06
N LYS A 207 -39.78 4.38 32.50
CA LYS A 207 -40.52 3.10 32.52
C LYS A 207 -41.68 3.08 33.52
N TYR A 208 -41.55 3.75 34.66
CA TYR A 208 -42.56 3.78 35.72
C TYR A 208 -43.28 5.14 35.84
N GLU A 209 -43.30 5.94 34.77
CA GLU A 209 -43.89 7.28 34.76
C GLU A 209 -45.36 7.27 35.22
N HIS A 210 -46.15 6.30 34.73
CA HIS A 210 -47.58 6.14 35.02
C HIS A 210 -47.88 5.33 36.30
N ALA A 211 -46.86 4.90 37.06
CA ALA A 211 -47.08 4.14 38.29
C ALA A 211 -47.29 5.06 39.52
N ASN A 212 -47.86 4.51 40.59
CA ASN A 212 -48.02 5.21 41.87
C ASN A 212 -46.68 5.78 42.37
N LYS A 213 -46.70 7.02 42.87
CA LYS A 213 -45.51 7.78 43.33
C LYS A 213 -44.58 6.97 44.25
N HIS A 214 -45.16 6.24 45.20
CA HIS A 214 -44.41 5.40 46.16
C HIS A 214 -43.74 4.20 45.48
N LYS A 215 -44.46 3.52 44.58
CA LYS A 215 -43.95 2.37 43.82
C LYS A 215 -42.85 2.80 42.84
N ARG A 216 -43.02 3.93 42.16
CA ARG A 216 -42.00 4.52 41.28
C ARG A 216 -40.73 4.87 42.04
N ASN A 217 -40.86 5.57 43.18
CA ASN A 217 -39.70 5.97 43.99
C ASN A 217 -38.96 4.75 44.56
N LEU A 218 -39.67 3.69 44.96
CA LEU A 218 -39.06 2.45 45.45
C LEU A 218 -38.21 1.77 44.36
N TYR A 219 -38.75 1.60 43.15
CA TYR A 219 -37.98 1.00 42.06
C TYR A 219 -36.78 1.85 41.66
N ILE A 220 -36.93 3.17 41.56
CA ILE A 220 -35.81 4.06 41.20
C ILE A 220 -34.71 3.98 42.26
N ALA A 221 -35.05 4.07 43.55
CA ALA A 221 -34.09 3.97 44.63
C ALA A 221 -33.38 2.61 44.60
N ALA A 222 -34.12 1.51 44.49
CA ALA A 222 -33.53 0.16 44.42
C ALA A 222 -32.61 0.00 43.20
N GLY A 223 -33.03 0.48 42.02
CA GLY A 223 -32.24 0.40 40.79
C GLY A 223 -30.97 1.25 40.83
N VAL A 224 -31.05 2.48 41.34
CA VAL A 224 -29.90 3.36 41.49
C VAL A 224 -28.93 2.79 42.52
N THR A 225 -29.40 2.35 43.69
CA THR A 225 -28.55 1.73 44.71
C THR A 225 -27.83 0.48 44.19
N ALA A 226 -28.54 -0.41 43.48
CA ALA A 226 -27.91 -1.57 42.85
C ALA A 226 -26.85 -1.16 41.82
N SER A 227 -27.13 -0.15 41.00
CA SER A 227 -26.19 0.31 39.97
C SER A 227 -24.93 0.97 40.54
N VAL A 228 -25.01 1.64 41.69
CA VAL A 228 -23.86 2.21 42.40
C VAL A 228 -22.92 1.13 42.93
N LEU A 229 -23.46 -0.04 43.29
CA LEU A 229 -22.65 -1.19 43.72
C LEU A 229 -22.02 -1.93 42.53
N VAL A 230 -22.72 -2.00 41.40
CA VAL A 230 -22.25 -2.73 40.20
C VAL A 230 -21.29 -1.91 39.35
N SER A 231 -21.43 -0.58 39.31
CA SER A 231 -20.63 0.28 38.42
C SER A 231 -19.11 0.24 38.68
N PRO A 232 -18.59 0.16 39.92
CA PRO A 232 -17.15 0.06 40.16
C PRO A 232 -16.58 -1.28 39.71
N VAL A 233 -17.36 -2.37 39.83
CA VAL A 233 -16.97 -3.71 39.36
C VAL A 233 -16.88 -3.73 37.83
N LEU A 234 -17.88 -3.17 37.15
CA LEU A 234 -17.86 -3.07 35.68
C LEU A 234 -16.71 -2.19 35.18
N ALA A 235 -16.47 -1.04 35.81
CA ALA A 235 -15.34 -0.17 35.47
C ALA A 235 -13.99 -0.89 35.68
N GLY A 236 -13.85 -1.61 36.81
CA GLY A 236 -12.67 -2.40 37.13
C GLY A 236 -12.41 -3.53 36.12
N LEU A 237 -13.45 -4.26 35.71
CA LEU A 237 -13.33 -5.30 34.68
C LEU A 237 -12.98 -4.72 33.31
N ALA A 238 -13.62 -3.61 32.91
CA ALA A 238 -13.35 -2.97 31.63
C ALA A 238 -11.89 -2.49 31.51
N VAL A 239 -11.36 -1.85 32.56
CA VAL A 239 -9.96 -1.41 32.58
C VAL A 239 -9.01 -2.58 32.80
N GLY A 240 -9.34 -3.49 33.71
CA GLY A 240 -8.50 -4.63 34.08
C GLY A 240 -8.29 -5.64 32.96
N ILE A 241 -9.26 -5.80 32.05
CA ILE A 241 -9.13 -6.65 30.86
C ILE A 241 -8.67 -5.83 29.65
N GLY A 242 -9.23 -4.63 29.47
CA GLY A 242 -8.97 -3.80 28.29
C GLY A 242 -7.54 -3.28 28.22
N VAL A 243 -6.97 -2.80 29.34
CA VAL A 243 -5.62 -2.23 29.36
C VAL A 243 -4.56 -3.29 29.04
N PRO A 244 -4.55 -4.49 29.67
CA PRO A 244 -3.56 -5.51 29.32
C PRO A 244 -3.64 -5.99 27.87
N ILE A 245 -4.85 -6.16 27.30
CA ILE A 245 -5.03 -6.54 25.89
C ILE A 245 -4.44 -5.47 24.97
N LEU A 246 -4.74 -4.21 25.25
CA LEU A 246 -4.27 -3.09 24.44
C LEU A 246 -2.75 -2.92 24.54
N LEU A 247 -2.18 -3.05 25.74
CA LEU A 247 -0.72 -3.03 25.95
C LEU A 247 -0.05 -4.22 25.25
N PHE A 248 -0.60 -5.43 25.33
CA PHE A 248 -0.07 -6.59 24.61
C PHE A 248 -0.06 -6.36 23.09
N TYR A 249 -1.11 -5.75 22.54
CA TYR A 249 -1.17 -5.42 21.13
C TYR A 249 -0.09 -4.38 20.75
N VAL A 250 0.00 -3.28 21.50
CA VAL A 250 0.95 -2.19 21.23
C VAL A 250 2.41 -2.60 21.43
N TYR A 251 2.72 -3.40 22.46
CA TYR A 251 4.09 -3.80 22.78
C TYR A 251 4.51 -5.14 22.20
N GLY A 252 3.56 -6.03 21.91
CA GLY A 252 3.83 -7.35 21.34
C GLY A 252 3.62 -7.35 19.83
N VAL A 253 2.36 -7.22 19.40
CA VAL A 253 1.97 -7.42 17.99
C VAL A 253 2.58 -6.37 17.08
N VAL A 254 2.59 -5.10 17.47
CA VAL A 254 3.08 -4.00 16.63
C VAL A 254 4.60 -4.11 16.37
N PRO A 255 5.47 -4.27 17.38
CA PRO A 255 6.91 -4.47 17.17
C PRO A 255 7.25 -5.76 16.41
N VAL A 256 6.57 -6.88 16.69
CA VAL A 256 6.81 -8.13 15.99
C VAL A 256 6.42 -8.04 14.51
N SER A 257 5.29 -7.38 14.21
CA SER A 257 4.83 -7.15 12.83
C SER A 257 5.81 -6.27 12.05
N LEU A 258 6.41 -5.29 12.72
CA LEU A 258 7.47 -4.43 12.19
C LEU A 258 8.72 -5.21 11.81
N CYS A 259 9.22 -6.04 12.73
CA CYS A 259 10.38 -6.90 12.50
C CYS A 259 10.16 -7.81 11.29
N ARG A 260 8.97 -8.42 11.19
CA ARG A 260 8.64 -9.34 10.08
C ARG A 260 8.50 -8.63 8.73
N SER A 261 8.08 -7.37 8.73
CA SER A 261 7.95 -6.57 7.50
C SER A 261 9.27 -5.97 6.97
N GLY A 262 10.41 -6.27 7.59
CA GLY A 262 11.72 -5.71 7.19
C GLY A 262 11.92 -4.25 7.60
N GLY A 263 11.14 -3.75 8.57
CA GLY A 263 11.19 -2.35 9.04
C GLY A 263 12.22 -2.10 10.14
N CYS A 264 12.70 -3.13 10.81
CA CYS A 264 13.81 -3.04 11.73
C CYS A 264 15.10 -3.18 10.93
N GLY A 265 15.75 -2.06 10.60
CA GLY A 265 17.08 -2.02 9.98
C GLY A 265 18.19 -2.52 10.89
N VAL A 266 17.98 -3.68 11.51
CA VAL A 266 18.93 -4.40 12.36
C VAL A 266 19.41 -5.60 11.55
N THR A 267 20.56 -5.46 10.90
CA THR A 267 21.29 -6.60 10.37
C THR A 267 22.20 -7.13 11.47
N THR A 268 21.92 -8.34 11.96
CA THR A 268 22.81 -9.04 12.87
C THR A 268 23.91 -9.72 12.06
N SER A 269 25.11 -9.15 12.05
CA SER A 269 26.32 -9.87 11.62
C SER A 269 27.11 -10.30 12.86
N GLY A 270 27.88 -11.37 12.75
CA GLY A 270 28.59 -12.03 13.88
C GLY A 270 29.60 -11.17 14.68
N ALA A 271 29.65 -9.86 14.45
CA ALA A 271 30.48 -8.89 15.16
C ALA A 271 29.66 -7.78 15.87
N GLY A 272 28.32 -7.86 15.91
CA GLY A 272 27.47 -6.93 16.69
C GLY A 272 26.30 -6.32 15.90
N VAL A 273 25.45 -5.56 16.62
CA VAL A 273 24.31 -4.83 16.07
C VAL A 273 24.82 -3.53 15.42
N ARG A 274 24.80 -3.46 14.08
CA ARG A 274 25.07 -2.21 13.35
C ARG A 274 23.77 -1.57 12.92
N PHE A 275 23.65 -0.27 13.19
CA PHE A 275 22.60 0.58 12.63
C PHE A 275 23.17 1.24 11.37
N ASP A 276 22.76 0.81 10.18
CA ASP A 276 23.08 1.55 8.96
C ASP A 276 22.17 2.79 8.86
N PHE A 277 22.78 3.94 9.12
CA PHE A 277 22.24 5.26 8.85
C PHE A 277 22.60 5.62 7.41
N ASP A 278 21.70 5.37 6.46
CA ASP A 278 21.78 6.04 5.16
C ASP A 278 21.47 7.53 5.39
N ASP A 279 22.50 8.36 5.32
CA ASP A 279 22.37 9.82 5.35
C ASP A 279 22.12 10.37 3.95
N GLU A 280 21.06 11.17 3.85
CA GLU A 280 20.88 12.16 2.79
C GLU A 280 21.92 13.25 3.00
N ASN A 281 23.03 13.23 2.24
CA ASN A 281 23.90 14.41 2.10
C ASN A 281 24.06 14.73 0.61
N ASP A 282 23.08 15.44 0.06
CA ASP A 282 23.30 16.27 -1.11
C ASP A 282 23.46 17.73 -0.67
N LEU A 283 24.67 18.24 -0.93
CA LEU A 283 25.07 19.64 -1.08
C LEU A 283 25.19 20.53 0.18
N MET A 284 26.38 20.51 0.81
CA MET A 284 27.14 21.75 1.06
C MET A 284 28.61 21.49 1.41
N GLY A 285 29.52 22.23 0.76
CA GLY A 285 30.80 22.63 1.36
C GLY A 285 32.04 21.79 1.04
N VAL A 286 32.70 22.11 -0.08
CA VAL A 286 34.15 21.97 -0.23
C VAL A 286 34.84 22.80 0.86
N ILE A 287 35.48 22.20 1.86
CA ILE A 287 36.73 22.69 2.46
C ILE A 287 37.61 21.51 2.89
N ASN A 288 38.83 21.56 2.38
CA ASN A 288 39.96 20.68 2.56
C ASN A 288 40.55 20.81 3.97
N THR A 289 40.71 19.72 4.72
CA THR A 289 41.69 19.66 5.83
C THR A 289 42.31 18.26 5.94
N LYS A 290 43.62 18.21 5.67
CA LYS A 290 44.55 17.08 5.78
C LYS A 290 45.00 16.93 7.26
N PRO A 291 45.28 15.69 7.73
CA PRO A 291 46.65 15.33 8.17
C PRO A 291 47.04 13.90 7.70
N THR A 292 48.09 13.69 6.91
CA THR A 292 49.45 13.22 7.30
C THR A 292 49.49 12.00 8.23
N ASP A 293 49.91 10.84 7.67
CA ASP A 293 51.04 9.96 8.06
C ASP A 293 50.94 8.67 7.20
N ALA A 294 51.83 8.38 6.23
CA ALA A 294 53.21 7.86 6.25
C ALA A 294 53.29 6.31 6.11
N ASP A 295 54.12 5.87 5.14
CA ASP A 295 54.75 4.54 4.91
C ASP A 295 53.89 3.42 4.23
N THR A 296 54.29 2.65 3.20
CA THR A 296 55.53 2.43 2.42
C THR A 296 55.22 1.73 1.05
N VAL A 297 55.81 2.26 -0.04
CA VAL A 297 56.42 1.65 -1.27
C VAL A 297 55.97 0.23 -1.74
N SER A 298 55.51 0.02 -2.98
CA SER A 298 56.35 -0.29 -4.17
C SER A 298 55.58 -0.29 -5.53
N HIS A 299 56.24 0.26 -6.56
CA HIS A 299 55.92 0.37 -8.01
C HIS A 299 56.14 -0.95 -8.81
N PRO A 300 56.10 -1.05 -10.18
CA PRO A 300 55.92 -0.02 -11.24
C PRO A 300 55.03 -0.38 -12.47
N GLY A 301 54.70 0.64 -13.27
CA GLY A 301 54.72 0.50 -14.74
C GLY A 301 53.72 1.34 -15.56
N GLY A 302 54.20 2.38 -16.26
CA GLY A 302 53.63 2.82 -17.56
C GLY A 302 53.02 4.24 -17.65
N ASN A 303 53.85 5.24 -17.93
CA ASN A 303 53.55 6.62 -18.35
C ASN A 303 53.16 6.70 -19.87
N PRO A 304 52.95 7.89 -20.51
CA PRO A 304 51.88 8.90 -20.32
C PRO A 304 51.36 9.44 -21.69
N SER A 305 50.37 10.35 -21.73
CA SER A 305 50.30 11.50 -22.67
C SER A 305 49.03 12.35 -22.43
N ILE A 306 49.15 13.56 -21.85
CA ILE A 306 48.93 14.90 -22.45
C ILE A 306 47.47 15.13 -22.90
N GLY A 307 46.67 15.94 -22.19
CA GLY A 307 46.57 17.41 -22.35
C GLY A 307 45.64 17.71 -23.55
N GLU A 308 44.53 18.44 -23.46
CA GLU A 308 44.43 19.84 -23.06
C GLU A 308 43.01 20.19 -22.58
N ALA A 309 42.93 21.22 -21.73
CA ALA A 309 41.72 21.89 -21.29
C ALA A 309 41.46 23.14 -22.15
N SER A 310 40.19 23.51 -22.31
CA SER A 310 39.64 24.90 -22.28
C SER A 310 38.21 24.86 -22.82
N LEU A 311 37.17 25.03 -21.99
CA LEU A 311 36.57 26.31 -21.59
C LEU A 311 36.00 27.11 -22.78
N SER A 312 34.66 27.17 -22.90
CA SER A 312 33.89 28.40 -22.67
C SER A 312 32.57 28.52 -23.45
N LEU A 313 31.55 28.95 -22.69
CA LEU A 313 30.48 29.89 -23.02
C LEU A 313 29.41 29.53 -24.09
N GLY A 314 28.17 29.40 -23.60
CA GLY A 314 27.23 30.54 -23.70
C GLY A 314 25.96 30.34 -24.54
N SER A 315 24.83 30.70 -23.91
CA SER A 315 23.51 31.03 -24.49
C SER A 315 22.67 29.84 -24.99
N GLY A 316 21.46 29.58 -24.51
CA GLY A 316 20.44 30.47 -23.94
C GLY A 316 19.39 30.73 -25.02
N SER A 317 18.27 30.01 -25.00
CA SER A 317 16.93 30.55 -25.31
C SER A 317 15.83 29.48 -25.16
N GLN A 318 14.96 29.84 -24.24
CA GLN A 318 13.58 29.44 -23.98
C GLN A 318 12.73 29.43 -25.26
N LEU A 319 11.88 28.42 -25.42
CA LEU A 319 10.68 28.52 -26.26
C LEU A 319 9.59 27.63 -25.66
N GLU A 320 8.60 28.31 -25.07
CA GLU A 320 7.32 27.79 -24.65
C GLU A 320 6.57 27.14 -25.83
N ARG A 321 5.87 26.04 -25.54
CA ARG A 321 4.73 25.60 -26.34
C ARG A 321 3.66 25.03 -25.42
N GLU A 322 2.68 25.89 -25.14
CA GLU A 322 1.33 25.49 -24.76
C GLU A 322 0.70 24.69 -25.91
N ALA A 323 0.05 23.59 -25.56
CA ALA A 323 -0.96 22.96 -26.39
C ALA A 323 -1.99 22.31 -25.47
N ASP A 324 -3.16 22.94 -25.44
CA ASP A 324 -4.40 22.46 -24.83
C ASP A 324 -4.73 21.00 -25.20
N ARG A 325 -5.20 20.24 -24.21
CA ARG A 325 -6.14 19.15 -24.48
C ARG A 325 -7.08 18.94 -23.29
N GLU A 326 -8.30 19.39 -23.52
CA GLU A 326 -9.51 19.18 -22.74
C GLU A 326 -9.74 17.71 -22.30
N SER A 327 -10.13 17.58 -21.04
CA SER A 327 -11.24 16.75 -20.53
C SER A 327 -11.49 15.37 -21.13
N ALA A 328 -11.19 14.35 -20.33
CA ALA A 328 -12.10 13.21 -20.15
C ALA A 328 -11.90 12.61 -18.75
N SER A 329 -12.42 13.29 -17.74
CA SER A 329 -12.81 12.69 -16.49
C SER A 329 -13.98 11.72 -16.75
N MET A 330 -13.70 10.41 -16.76
CA MET A 330 -14.74 9.39 -16.66
C MET A 330 -14.60 8.65 -15.33
N VAL A 331 -15.13 9.29 -14.28
CA VAL A 331 -15.56 8.60 -13.06
C VAL A 331 -16.85 7.87 -13.40
N ALA A 332 -16.82 6.55 -13.48
CA ALA A 332 -18.02 5.72 -13.50
C ALA A 332 -18.16 5.05 -12.13
N LEU A 333 -19.07 5.58 -11.31
CA LEU A 333 -19.61 4.92 -10.13
C LEU A 333 -20.32 3.61 -10.53
N ALA A 334 -19.92 2.50 -9.90
CA ALA A 334 -20.77 1.36 -9.60
C ALA A 334 -20.08 0.62 -8.43
N GLY A 335 -20.53 0.75 -7.18
CA GLY A 335 -21.82 0.29 -6.71
C GLY A 335 -21.54 -0.83 -5.71
N SER A 336 -21.15 -0.46 -4.49
CA SER A 336 -21.01 -1.36 -3.35
C SER A 336 -22.38 -1.84 -2.92
N ILE A 337 -22.63 -3.14 -2.99
CA ILE A 337 -23.76 -3.78 -2.30
C ILE A 337 -23.19 -4.91 -1.46
N ILE A 338 -23.08 -4.60 -0.17
CA ILE A 338 -23.10 -5.55 0.93
C ILE A 338 -24.43 -6.32 0.84
N SER A 339 -24.39 -7.64 0.81
CA SER A 339 -25.56 -8.46 1.05
C SER A 339 -25.18 -9.58 1.99
N SER A 340 -25.51 -9.31 3.25
CA SER A 340 -25.74 -10.26 4.33
C SER A 340 -26.65 -11.41 3.88
N LEU A 341 -26.25 -12.62 4.24
CA LEU A 341 -27.11 -13.81 4.33
C LEU A 341 -28.36 -13.54 5.18
N PRO A 342 -29.42 -14.30 4.92
CA PRO A 342 -29.90 -15.25 5.93
C PRO A 342 -29.61 -16.71 5.56
#